data_AF-A0ABD3R384-F1
#
_entry.id   AF-A0ABD3R384-F1
#
_cell.length_a   1.000
_cell.length_b   1.000
_cell.length_c   1.000
_cell.angle_alpha   90.00
_cell.angle_beta   90.00
_cell.angle_gamma   90.00
#
_symmetry.space_group_name_H-M   'P 1'
#
loop_
_entity.id
_entity.type
_entity.pdbx_description
1 polymer ?
#
loop_
_entity_poly.entity_id
_entity_poly.type
_entity_poly.pdbx_seq_one_letter_code
_entity_poly.pdbx_strand_id
1 'polypeptide(L)'
;MTIFKDGKELEKVTLSDYDDKDKLHLLFAAKGFTKYTNEEVAVGRKLTEKQEIEGEKKIANSQSEKKSYTQIRQERRQQRMRKKMRARVTMRELKEARENFEAGHPSTFEH
;
A
#
# COMPACT_ATOMS: atom_id res chain seq x y z
N MET A 1 31.96 6.50 0.32
CA MET A 1 31.07 7.57 -0.16
C MET A 1 31.11 7.57 -1.68
N THR A 2 29.98 7.76 -2.34
CA THR A 2 29.91 7.84 -3.81
C THR A 2 29.34 9.19 -4.21
N ILE A 3 30.04 9.90 -5.09
CA ILE A 3 29.65 11.20 -5.62
C ILE A 3 28.91 10.96 -6.93
N PHE A 4 27.67 11.43 -7.01
CA PHE A 4 26.84 11.38 -8.20
C PHE A 4 26.71 12.77 -8.81
N LYS A 5 26.77 12.85 -10.14
CA LYS A 5 26.46 14.06 -10.91
C LYS A 5 25.46 13.71 -12.00
N ASP A 6 24.32 14.40 -12.01
CA ASP A 6 23.22 14.16 -12.97
C ASP A 6 22.76 12.69 -13.01
N GLY A 7 22.72 12.03 -11.85
CA GLY A 7 22.30 10.64 -11.71
C GLY A 7 23.33 9.59 -12.17
N LYS A 8 24.53 10.01 -12.59
CA LYS A 8 25.64 9.10 -12.93
C LYS A 8 26.68 9.08 -11.80
N GLU A 9 27.21 7.90 -11.50
CA GLU A 9 28.33 7.73 -10.58
C GLU A 9 29.58 8.36 -11.21
N LEU A 10 30.12 9.39 -10.55
CA LEU A 10 31.30 10.11 -11.00
C LEU A 10 32.55 9.57 -10.31
N GLU A 11 32.46 9.37 -9.00
CA GLU A 11 33.62 9.01 -8.19
C GLU A 11 33.22 8.29 -6.90
N LYS A 12 33.96 7.25 -6.56
CA LYS A 12 33.85 6.55 -5.29
C LYS A 12 35.03 6.95 -4.41
N VAL A 13 34.75 7.63 -3.31
CA VAL A 13 35.73 8.06 -2.32
C VAL A 13 35.59 7.21 -1.06
N THR A 14 36.64 6.51 -0.70
CA THR A 14 36.76 5.76 0.55
C THR A 14 37.17 6.70 1.68
N LEU A 15 36.32 6.82 2.70
CA LEU A 15 36.60 7.70 3.85
C LEU A 15 37.75 7.17 4.72
N SER A 16 38.15 5.91 4.54
CA SER A 16 39.31 5.29 5.17
C SER A 16 40.65 5.86 4.70
N ASP A 17 40.68 6.56 3.57
CA ASP A 17 41.93 7.09 3.01
C ASP A 17 42.28 8.47 3.60
N TYR A 18 41.37 9.05 4.37
CA TYR A 18 41.51 10.37 4.99
C TYR A 18 41.28 10.26 6.50
N ASP A 19 42.36 10.00 7.24
CA ASP A 19 42.34 10.00 8.71
C ASP A 19 42.12 11.41 9.29
N ASP A 20 42.49 12.43 8.52
CA ASP A 20 42.39 13.83 8.91
C ASP A 20 41.06 14.44 8.43
N LYS A 21 40.20 14.75 9.40
CA LYS A 21 38.90 15.37 9.19
C LYS A 21 39.00 16.71 8.45
N ASP A 22 40.04 17.50 8.68
CA ASP A 22 40.16 18.83 8.07
C ASP A 22 40.53 18.72 6.59
N LYS A 23 41.39 17.76 6.23
CA LYS A 23 41.67 17.43 4.82
C LYS A 23 40.42 16.97 4.08
N LEU A 24 39.59 16.17 4.74
CA LEU A 24 38.33 15.71 4.17
C LEU A 24 37.37 16.89 3.91
N HIS A 25 37.24 17.81 4.86
CA HIS A 25 36.43 19.03 4.70
C HIS A 25 36.95 19.93 3.56
N LEU A 26 38.27 20.07 3.41
CA LEU A 26 38.87 20.80 2.29
C LEU A 26 38.55 20.15 0.93
N LEU A 27 38.62 18.82 0.84
CA LEU A 27 38.28 18.07 -0.37
C LEU A 27 36.80 18.24 -0.75
N PHE A 28 35.91 18.23 0.24
CA PHE A 28 34.49 18.52 0.03
C PHE A 28 34.28 19.94 -0.50
N ALA A 29 34.89 20.94 0.13
CA ALA A 29 34.79 22.32 -0.30
C ALA A 29 35.31 22.52 -1.73
N ALA A 30 36.44 21.88 -2.09
CA ALA A 30 36.99 21.90 -3.44
C ALA A 30 36.05 21.28 -4.49
N LYS A 31 35.25 20.29 -4.10
CA LYS A 31 34.22 19.66 -4.96
C LYS A 31 32.89 20.41 -4.96
N GLY A 32 32.80 21.56 -4.29
CA GLY A 32 31.59 22.39 -4.22
C GLY A 32 30.61 21.97 -3.12
N PHE A 33 30.99 21.06 -2.23
CA PHE A 33 30.19 20.73 -1.05
C PHE A 33 30.52 21.70 0.09
N THR A 34 29.66 22.68 0.29
CA THR A 34 29.74 23.56 1.46
C THR A 34 29.08 22.90 2.66
N LYS A 35 29.59 23.20 3.86
CA LYS A 35 28.94 22.78 5.10
C LYS A 35 27.60 23.52 5.22
N TYR A 36 26.52 22.77 5.47
CA TYR A 36 25.22 23.37 5.74
C TYR A 36 25.31 24.39 6.86
N THR A 37 24.58 25.50 6.68
CA THR A 37 24.40 26.49 7.73
C THR A 37 23.55 25.91 8.86
N ASN A 38 23.68 26.48 10.06
CA ASN A 38 22.89 26.04 11.21
C ASN A 38 21.37 26.17 10.95
N GLU A 39 20.97 27.12 10.11
CA GLU A 39 19.58 27.33 9.70
C GLU A 39 19.07 26.21 8.79
N GLU A 40 19.84 25.80 7.78
CA GLU A 40 19.50 24.68 6.89
C GLU A 40 19.40 23.36 7.66
N VAL A 41 20.31 23.13 8.62
CA VAL A 41 20.25 21.97 9.51
C VAL A 41 18.99 22.01 10.38
N ALA A 42 18.61 23.19 10.89
CA ALA A 42 17.39 23.35 11.69
C ALA A 42 16.12 23.12 10.86
N VAL A 43 16.10 23.55 9.59
CA VAL A 43 15.01 23.27 8.65
C VAL A 43 14.90 21.76 8.37
N GLY A 44 16.03 21.09 8.13
CA GLY A 44 16.07 19.63 7.97
C GLY A 44 15.49 18.87 9.16
N ARG A 45 15.85 19.26 10.39
CA ARG A 45 15.31 18.68 11.63
C ARG A 45 13.80 18.90 11.78
N LYS A 46 13.31 20.09 11.43
CA LYS A 46 11.87 20.39 11.46
C LYS A 46 11.06 19.57 10.43
N LEU A 47 11.67 19.24 9.29
CA LEU A 47 11.05 18.38 8.27
C LEU A 47 10.94 16.92 8.72
N THR A 48 11.99 16.37 9.33
CA THR A 48 11.95 15.01 9.90
C THR A 48 10.94 14.92 11.04
N GLU A 49 10.89 15.92 11.91
CA GLU A 49 9.94 15.96 13.03
C GLU A 49 8.49 16.00 12.53
N LYS A 50 8.18 16.77 11.48
CA LYS A 50 6.86 16.75 10.84
C LYS A 50 6.50 15.39 10.23
N GLN A 51 7.47 14.71 9.61
CA GLN A 51 7.25 13.38 9.03
C GLN A 51 7.05 12.30 10.09
N GLU A 52 7.76 12.38 11.23
CA GLU A 52 7.57 11.48 12.37
C GLU A 52 6.17 11.66 12.98
N ILE A 53 5.74 12.92 13.20
CA ILE A 53 4.39 13.22 13.70
C ILE A 53 3.28 12.73 12.75
N GLU A 54 3.48 12.82 11.43
CA GLU A 54 2.54 12.27 10.45
C GLU A 54 2.57 10.73 10.39
N GLY A 55 3.74 10.12 10.59
CA GLY A 55 3.90 8.67 10.71
C GLY A 55 3.15 8.12 11.92
N GLU A 56 3.30 8.75 13.09
CA GLU A 56 2.63 8.35 14.32
C GLU A 56 1.10 8.48 14.24
N LYS A 57 0.59 9.57 13.63
CA LYS A 57 -0.85 9.74 13.39
C LYS A 57 -1.42 8.66 12.47
N LYS A 58 -0.66 8.20 11.47
CA LYS A 58 -1.06 7.09 10.59
C LYS A 58 -1.01 5.74 11.30
N ILE A 59 -0.08 5.53 12.22
CA ILE A 59 0.03 4.30 13.01
C ILE A 59 -1.14 4.18 14.00
N ALA A 60 -1.51 5.27 14.68
CA ALA A 60 -2.68 5.31 15.56
C ALA A 60 -3.99 4.97 14.83
N ASN A 61 -4.14 5.45 13.59
CA ASN A 61 -5.32 5.16 12.77
C ASN A 61 -5.29 3.75 12.13
N SER A 62 -4.11 3.12 11.99
CA SER A 62 -3.98 1.76 11.44
C SER A 62 -4.14 0.65 12.49
N GLN A 63 -4.15 0.97 13.79
CA GLN A 63 -4.32 -0.01 14.86
C GLN A 63 -5.78 -0.35 15.16
N SER A 64 -6.76 0.43 14.69
CA SER A 64 -8.18 0.24 15.02
C SER A 64 -8.93 -0.77 14.15
N GLU A 65 -8.34 -1.28 13.06
CA GLU A 65 -9.09 -2.08 12.06
C GLU A 65 -8.53 -3.48 11.77
N LYS A 66 -7.62 -4.00 12.59
CA LYS A 66 -7.15 -5.38 12.41
C LYS A 66 -8.15 -6.38 12.97
N LYS A 67 -9.10 -6.81 12.14
CA LYS A 67 -10.00 -7.93 12.46
C LYS A 67 -9.18 -9.16 12.83
N SER A 68 -9.54 -9.82 13.94
CA SER A 68 -8.90 -11.07 14.35
C SER A 68 -9.11 -12.16 13.29
N TYR A 69 -8.16 -13.10 13.18
CA TYR A 69 -8.26 -14.24 12.28
C TYR A 69 -9.58 -15.02 12.45
N THR A 70 -10.07 -15.13 13.70
CA THR A 70 -11.36 -15.78 14.00
C THR A 70 -12.55 -15.00 13.41
N GLN A 71 -12.53 -13.68 13.47
CA GLN A 71 -13.56 -12.81 12.87
C GLN A 71 -13.56 -12.92 11.33
N ILE A 72 -12.37 -12.91 10.70
CA ILE A 72 -12.23 -13.10 9.25
C ILE A 72 -12.80 -14.47 8.82
N ARG A 73 -12.51 -15.52 9.59
CA ARG A 73 -13.03 -16.87 9.33
C ARG A 73 -14.55 -16.94 9.44
N GLN A 74 -15.15 -16.27 10.44
CA GLN A 74 -16.59 -16.21 10.63
C GLN A 74 -17.29 -15.44 9.50
N GLU A 75 -16.77 -14.27 9.09
CA GLU A 75 -17.32 -13.49 7.98
C GLU A 75 -17.30 -14.28 6.66
N ARG A 76 -16.19 -14.97 6.35
CA ARG A 76 -16.11 -15.82 5.15
C ARG A 76 -17.15 -16.94 5.17
N ARG A 77 -17.42 -17.55 6.33
CA ARG A 77 -18.46 -18.58 6.48
C ARG A 77 -19.85 -17.99 6.25
N GLN A 78 -20.15 -16.81 6.80
CA GLN A 78 -21.43 -16.13 6.60
C GLN A 78 -21.64 -15.69 5.14
N GLN A 79 -20.60 -15.18 4.48
CA GLN A 79 -20.67 -14.84 3.06
C GLN A 79 -20.97 -16.06 2.17
N ARG A 80 -20.32 -17.20 2.44
CA ARG A 80 -20.62 -18.47 1.74
C ARG A 80 -22.08 -18.89 1.93
N MET A 81 -22.62 -18.79 3.14
CA MET A 81 -24.01 -19.12 3.43
C MET A 81 -24.98 -18.18 2.71
N ARG A 82 -24.73 -16.86 2.71
CA ARG A 82 -25.53 -15.87 1.98
C ARG A 82 -25.54 -16.15 0.48
N LYS A 83 -24.37 -16.46 -0.11
CA LYS A 83 -24.25 -16.81 -1.54
C LYS A 83 -25.04 -18.09 -1.87
N LYS A 84 -24.97 -19.12 -1.02
CA LYS A 84 -25.73 -20.36 -1.17
C LYS A 84 -27.26 -20.12 -1.08
N MET A 85 -27.70 -19.28 -0.15
CA MET A 85 -29.13 -18.94 -0.03
C MET A 85 -29.64 -18.18 -1.25
N ARG A 86 -28.90 -17.18 -1.73
CA ARG A 86 -29.24 -16.44 -2.96
C ARG A 86 -29.35 -17.38 -4.17
N ALA A 87 -28.38 -18.28 -4.34
CA ALA A 87 -28.42 -19.27 -5.42
C ALA A 87 -29.62 -20.21 -5.34
N ARG A 88 -30.08 -20.59 -4.14
CA ARG A 88 -31.29 -21.42 -3.98
C ARG A 88 -32.56 -20.67 -4.35
N VAL A 89 -32.63 -19.38 -4.01
CA VAL A 89 -33.76 -18.52 -4.39
C VAL A 89 -33.83 -18.37 -5.92
N THR A 90 -32.70 -18.06 -6.57
CA THR A 90 -32.66 -17.93 -8.04
C THR A 90 -33.00 -19.24 -8.73
N MET A 91 -32.56 -20.39 -8.21
CA MET A 91 -32.92 -21.70 -8.79
C MET A 91 -34.41 -22.01 -8.65
N ARG A 92 -35.04 -21.57 -7.55
CA ARG A 92 -36.49 -21.72 -7.36
C ARG A 92 -37.26 -20.83 -8.32
N GLU A 93 -36.87 -19.57 -8.45
CA GLU A 93 -37.46 -18.62 -9.41
C GLU A 93 -37.34 -19.12 -10.85
N LEU A 94 -36.19 -19.69 -11.24
CA LEU A 94 -36.00 -20.30 -12.57
C LEU A 94 -36.89 -21.53 -12.79
N LYS A 95 -37.11 -22.35 -11.75
CA LYS A 95 -38.01 -23.51 -11.82
C LYS A 95 -39.46 -23.07 -11.98
N GLU A 96 -39.90 -22.09 -11.19
CA GLU A 96 -41.23 -21.52 -11.26
C GLU A 96 -41.47 -20.81 -12.61
N ALA A 97 -40.48 -20.08 -13.14
CA ALA A 97 -40.56 -19.47 -14.48
C ALA A 97 -40.67 -20.52 -15.59
N ARG A 98 -39.94 -21.64 -15.48
CA ARG A 98 -40.06 -22.76 -16.43
C ARG A 98 -41.44 -23.42 -16.36
N GLU A 99 -41.95 -23.70 -15.17
CA GLU A 99 -43.27 -24.31 -14.99
C GLU A 99 -44.39 -23.40 -15.50
N ASN A 100 -44.30 -22.09 -15.28
CA ASN A 100 -45.26 -21.13 -15.82
C ASN A 100 -45.19 -20.98 -17.34
N PHE A 101 -44.01 -21.11 -17.95
CA PHE A 101 -43.85 -21.13 -19.40
C PHE A 101 -44.47 -22.38 -20.04
N GLU A 102 -44.23 -23.56 -19.44
CA GLU A 102 -44.83 -24.82 -19.90
C GLU A 102 -46.36 -24.83 -19.69
N ALA A 103 -46.87 -24.24 -18.61
CA ALA A 103 -48.32 -24.13 -18.35
C ALA A 103 -49.03 -23.11 -19.26
N GLY A 104 -48.31 -22.11 -19.79
CA GLY A 104 -48.85 -21.09 -20.69
C GLY A 104 -48.87 -21.46 -22.18
N HIS A 105 -48.23 -22.58 -22.56
CA HIS A 105 -48.25 -23.11 -23.91
C HIS A 105 -49.24 -24.29 -23.99
N PRO A 106 -50.49 -24.11 -24.49
CA PRO A 106 -51.32 -25.24 -24.84
C PRO A 106 -50.59 -26.05 -25.92
N SER A 107 -50.37 -27.34 -25.63
CA SER A 107 -49.80 -28.32 -26.56
C SER A 107 -50.74 -28.49 -27.76
N THR A 108 -50.59 -27.65 -28.77
CA THR A 108 -51.19 -27.90 -30.10
C THR A 108 -50.27 -28.84 -30.86
N PHE A 109 -50.31 -30.12 -30.48
CA PHE A 109 -49.89 -31.21 -31.35
C PHE A 109 -51.18 -31.86 -31.86
N GLU A 110 -51.75 -31.27 -32.92
CA GLU A 110 -52.81 -31.93 -33.68
C GLU A 110 -52.18 -33.00 -34.57
N HIS A 111 -52.80 -34.18 -34.57
CA HIS A 111 -52.38 -35.40 -35.26
C HIS A 111 -52.84 -35.43 -36.71
#